data_AF-A0A921YY13-F1
#
_entry.id   AF-A0A921YY13-F1
#
_cell.length_a   1.000
_cell.length_b   1.000
_cell.length_c   1.000
_cell.angle_alpha   90.00
_cell.angle_beta   90.00
_cell.angle_gamma   90.00
#
_symmetry.space_group_name_H-M   'P 1'
#
loop_
_entity.id
_entity.type
_entity.pdbx_description
1 polymer ?
#
loop_
_entity_poly.entity_id
_entity_poly.type
_entity_poly.pdbx_seq_one_letter_code
_entity_poly.pdbx_strand_id
1 'polypeptide(L)'
;MLGQIILLATAAFFNLLVFVHAQEIDTYDLLMPNVWPHSDELYLCTPIRISPRTSYYITGFKPNATMHTAHHMLLYGCSEPGSNDSVWSCGEMQSNGVDQIYNTANPCRAGSQIVYAWAKDAPSLQLPEGVGFLIGKDSPIKYLVLQVHYMHKFPVGKTDNSGVFLKYTKTRMPRQAGVILLGTGGVIPAHAVEHMETACTMREDKVLHPFAFRTHTHGLGTVVSGYVVHQKESGDVWSLLGKKNPQLPQMFYPILDTSPIKQGDVLAARCTMNNTRSHTVSIGSTNNDEMCNFYLMYWVENDTPLEQKYCFTPGPPYYYWTQARENFNRIPDLEASTL
;
A
#
# COMPACT_ATOMS: atom_id res chain seq x y z
N MET A 1 16.57 81.11 16.65
CA MET A 1 15.28 80.41 16.79
C MET A 1 14.96 79.82 15.41
N LEU A 2 14.71 78.51 15.34
CA LEU A 2 14.48 77.67 14.14
C LEU A 2 15.70 77.52 13.19
N GLY A 3 16.27 76.35 12.88
CA GLY A 3 15.86 74.96 13.09
C GLY A 3 15.24 74.35 11.83
N GLN A 4 16.04 73.71 10.98
CA GLN A 4 15.61 72.61 10.09
C GLN A 4 16.83 71.90 9.47
N ILE A 5 17.15 70.73 10.01
CA ILE A 5 18.04 69.74 9.40
C ILE A 5 17.11 68.81 8.61
N ILE A 6 17.25 68.79 7.29
CA ILE A 6 16.54 67.84 6.43
C ILE A 6 17.34 66.53 6.44
N LEU A 7 16.84 65.53 7.16
CA LEU A 7 17.32 64.16 7.07
C LEU A 7 16.69 63.51 5.82
N LEU A 8 17.50 63.22 4.82
CA LEU A 8 17.13 62.35 3.70
C LEU A 8 17.21 60.89 4.18
N ALA A 9 16.06 60.29 4.51
CA ALA A 9 15.96 58.85 4.74
C ALA A 9 15.76 58.13 3.41
N THR A 10 16.80 57.47 2.91
CA THR A 10 16.69 56.55 1.77
C THR A 10 16.12 55.22 2.26
N ALA A 11 14.84 54.97 1.98
CA ALA A 11 14.21 53.68 2.20
C ALA A 11 14.72 52.66 1.17
N ALA A 12 15.65 51.78 1.58
CA ALA A 12 16.06 50.64 0.78
C ALA A 12 14.98 49.55 0.84
N PHE A 13 14.15 49.46 -0.19
CA PHE A 13 13.27 48.31 -0.39
C PHE A 13 14.11 47.09 -0.79
N PHE A 14 14.41 46.22 0.17
CA PHE A 14 14.91 44.87 -0.12
C PHE A 14 13.75 44.06 -0.71
N ASN A 15 13.72 43.97 -2.05
CA ASN A 15 12.89 42.98 -2.73
C ASN A 15 13.46 41.59 -2.41
N LEU A 16 12.85 40.89 -1.45
CA LEU A 16 13.12 39.48 -1.21
C LEU A 16 12.52 38.70 -2.40
N LEU A 17 13.35 38.43 -3.41
CA LEU A 17 13.00 37.51 -4.49
C LEU A 17 12.84 36.11 -3.88
N VAL A 18 11.60 35.74 -3.56
CA VAL A 18 11.25 34.36 -3.25
C VAL A 18 11.30 33.59 -4.55
N PHE A 19 12.42 32.91 -4.81
CA PHE A 19 12.52 31.95 -5.91
C PHE A 19 11.63 30.75 -5.59
N VAL A 20 10.40 30.76 -6.11
CA VAL A 20 9.55 29.56 -6.16
C VAL A 20 10.21 28.61 -7.16
N HIS A 21 11.02 27.67 -6.67
CA HIS A 21 11.49 26.56 -7.48
C HIS A 21 10.30 25.66 -7.79
N ALA A 22 9.76 25.77 -9.01
CA ALA A 22 8.80 24.80 -9.51
C ALA A 22 9.48 23.42 -9.51
N GLN A 23 8.95 22.49 -8.72
CA GLN A 23 9.48 21.15 -8.64
C GLN A 23 9.29 20.46 -10.00
N GLU A 24 10.39 20.07 -10.64
CA GLU A 24 10.36 19.31 -11.89
C GLU A 24 9.81 17.91 -11.60
N ILE A 25 8.60 17.64 -12.12
CA ILE A 25 7.93 16.34 -12.02
C ILE A 25 7.85 15.75 -13.42
N ASP A 26 8.54 14.65 -13.62
CA ASP A 26 8.51 13.84 -14.82
C ASP A 26 7.47 12.71 -14.69
N THR A 27 7.17 12.06 -15.81
CA THR A 27 6.33 10.86 -15.86
C THR A 27 7.09 9.71 -16.50
N TYR A 28 6.98 8.52 -15.92
CA TYR A 28 7.49 7.27 -16.47
C TYR A 28 6.35 6.29 -16.73
N ASP A 29 6.35 5.67 -17.92
CA ASP A 29 5.30 4.79 -18.39
C ASP A 29 5.65 3.34 -18.01
N LEU A 30 5.15 2.87 -16.86
CA LEU A 30 5.27 1.46 -16.47
C LEU A 30 4.04 0.71 -16.96
N LEU A 31 4.10 0.20 -18.20
CA LEU A 31 3.00 -0.47 -18.88
C LEU A 31 3.35 -1.92 -19.22
N MET A 32 2.34 -2.79 -19.29
CA MET A 32 2.52 -4.13 -19.85
C MET A 32 3.02 -4.05 -21.30
N PRO A 33 3.99 -4.89 -21.72
CA PRO A 33 4.58 -4.82 -23.06
C PRO A 33 3.70 -5.52 -24.11
N ASN A 34 2.47 -5.01 -24.30
CA ASN A 34 1.47 -5.54 -25.26
C ASN A 34 1.23 -7.06 -25.09
N VAL A 35 0.89 -7.47 -23.88
CA VAL A 35 0.67 -8.87 -23.51
C VAL A 35 -0.66 -9.40 -24.04
N TRP A 36 -0.79 -10.71 -24.24
CA TRP A 36 -2.06 -11.34 -24.57
C TRP A 36 -2.56 -12.17 -23.37
N PRO A 37 -3.61 -11.70 -22.67
CA PRO A 37 -4.27 -12.49 -21.63
C PRO A 37 -4.93 -13.72 -22.24
N HIS A 38 -4.26 -14.87 -22.20
CA HIS A 38 -4.68 -16.07 -22.94
C HIS A 38 -5.62 -16.98 -22.15
N SER A 39 -5.77 -16.74 -20.85
CA SER A 39 -6.60 -17.51 -19.92
C SER A 39 -7.37 -16.57 -18.98
N ASP A 40 -8.46 -17.09 -18.40
CA ASP A 40 -9.20 -16.39 -17.34
C ASP A 40 -8.38 -16.42 -16.05
N GLU A 41 -8.58 -15.42 -15.18
CA GLU A 41 -7.84 -15.27 -13.91
C GLU A 41 -6.30 -15.25 -14.08
N LEU A 42 -5.81 -14.56 -15.11
CA LEU A 42 -4.38 -14.48 -15.42
C LEU A 42 -3.70 -13.29 -14.72
N TYR A 43 -2.60 -13.57 -14.02
CA TYR A 43 -1.79 -12.58 -13.33
C TYR A 43 -0.45 -12.43 -14.04
N LEU A 44 -0.23 -11.28 -14.68
CA LEU A 44 1.04 -11.01 -15.37
C LEU A 44 1.85 -9.97 -14.60
N CYS A 45 3.17 -10.16 -14.57
CA CYS A 45 4.14 -9.30 -13.91
C CYS A 45 5.14 -8.77 -14.95
N THR A 46 5.46 -7.48 -14.88
CA THR A 46 6.53 -6.84 -15.68
C THR A 46 7.43 -5.98 -14.79
N PRO A 47 8.78 -6.09 -14.89
CA PRO A 47 9.70 -5.34 -14.06
C PRO A 47 10.23 -4.09 -14.77
N ILE A 48 10.66 -3.11 -13.99
CA ILE A 48 11.66 -2.14 -14.40
C ILE A 48 12.81 -2.09 -13.41
N ARG A 49 14.02 -1.92 -13.94
CA ARG A 49 15.22 -1.71 -13.13
C ARG A 49 15.45 -0.22 -12.93
N ILE A 50 15.59 0.19 -11.68
CA ILE A 50 15.88 1.60 -11.36
C ILE A 50 17.40 1.82 -11.45
N SER A 51 17.81 2.98 -11.97
CA SER A 51 19.24 3.33 -12.09
C SER A 51 19.94 3.22 -10.73
N PRO A 52 21.05 2.46 -10.61
CA PRO A 52 21.79 2.36 -9.35
C PRO A 52 22.59 3.64 -9.03
N ARG A 53 22.63 4.62 -9.94
CA ARG A 53 23.41 5.85 -9.82
C ARG A 53 22.60 7.05 -9.34
N THR A 54 21.27 6.94 -9.38
CA THR A 54 20.36 8.07 -9.16
C THR A 54 19.25 7.65 -8.21
N SER A 55 18.89 8.55 -7.30
CA SER A 55 17.73 8.41 -6.43
C SER A 55 16.56 9.16 -7.03
N TYR A 56 15.39 8.53 -7.03
CA TYR A 56 14.15 9.11 -7.51
C TYR A 56 13.09 9.03 -6.42
N TYR A 57 12.13 9.95 -6.48
CA TYR A 57 11.00 10.01 -5.56
C TYR A 57 9.72 9.92 -6.36
N ILE A 58 8.95 8.84 -6.19
CA ILE A 58 7.61 8.73 -6.79
C ILE A 58 6.67 9.59 -5.96
N THR A 59 6.01 10.55 -6.60
CA THR A 59 5.10 11.51 -5.96
C THR A 59 3.64 11.28 -6.33
N GLY A 60 3.35 10.39 -7.29
CA GLY A 60 1.99 10.04 -7.64
C GLY A 60 1.88 8.94 -8.68
N PHE A 61 0.67 8.42 -8.83
CA PHE A 61 0.32 7.28 -9.66
C PHE A 61 -0.92 7.63 -10.48
N LYS A 62 -0.82 7.53 -11.79
CA LYS A 62 -1.97 7.66 -12.69
C LYS A 62 -2.19 6.33 -13.41
N PRO A 63 -3.31 5.64 -13.16
CA PRO A 63 -3.59 4.37 -13.82
C PRO A 63 -3.81 4.56 -15.33
N ASN A 64 -3.36 3.58 -16.10
CA ASN A 64 -3.65 3.39 -17.52
C ASN A 64 -4.39 2.07 -17.70
N ALA A 65 -5.63 2.00 -17.23
CA ALA A 65 -6.45 0.80 -17.33
C ALA A 65 -7.93 1.17 -17.21
N THR A 66 -8.79 0.26 -17.64
CA THR A 66 -10.22 0.29 -17.35
C THR A 66 -10.62 -1.05 -16.73
N MET A 67 -11.70 -1.08 -15.94
CA MET A 67 -12.25 -2.35 -15.43
C MET A 67 -12.54 -3.39 -16.52
N HIS A 68 -12.77 -2.97 -17.75
CA HIS A 68 -13.01 -3.87 -18.88
C HIS A 68 -11.75 -4.64 -19.32
N THR A 69 -10.56 -4.16 -18.95
CA THR A 69 -9.28 -4.77 -19.35
C THR A 69 -8.54 -5.37 -18.16
N ALA A 70 -8.37 -4.60 -17.07
CA ALA A 70 -7.70 -5.05 -15.86
C ALA A 70 -8.66 -5.02 -14.67
N HIS A 71 -8.73 -6.11 -13.92
CA HIS A 71 -9.56 -6.18 -12.72
C HIS A 71 -8.92 -5.41 -11.55
N HIS A 72 -7.61 -5.56 -11.39
CA HIS A 72 -6.79 -4.73 -10.50
C HIS A 72 -5.32 -4.73 -10.93
N MET A 73 -4.56 -3.76 -10.41
CA MET A 73 -3.12 -3.66 -10.59
C MET A 73 -2.43 -3.43 -9.25
N LEU A 74 -1.30 -4.09 -9.04
CA LEU A 74 -0.44 -3.90 -7.88
C LEU A 74 0.97 -3.51 -8.34
N LEU A 75 1.59 -2.60 -7.60
CA LEU A 75 2.97 -2.19 -7.85
C LEU A 75 3.81 -2.55 -6.63
N TYR A 76 4.79 -3.41 -6.86
CA TYR A 76 5.74 -3.84 -5.85
C TYR A 76 7.08 -3.13 -6.02
N GLY A 77 7.70 -2.76 -4.92
CA GLY A 77 9.12 -2.45 -4.85
C GLY A 77 9.88 -3.71 -4.44
N CYS A 78 10.91 -4.07 -5.20
CA CYS A 78 11.74 -5.25 -4.92
C CYS A 78 13.22 -4.86 -4.84
N SER A 79 14.00 -5.62 -4.07
CA SER A 79 15.46 -5.64 -4.22
C SER A 79 15.86 -6.53 -5.41
N GLU A 80 15.13 -7.62 -5.63
CA GLU A 80 15.28 -8.54 -6.76
C GLU A 80 13.91 -8.95 -7.31
N PRO A 81 13.67 -8.85 -8.63
CA PRO A 81 12.42 -9.28 -9.24
C PRO A 81 12.31 -10.82 -9.23
N GLY A 82 11.09 -11.35 -9.33
CA GLY A 82 10.87 -12.81 -9.42
C GLY A 82 11.58 -13.45 -10.59
N SER A 83 11.43 -12.84 -11.77
CA SER A 83 12.07 -13.24 -13.02
C SER A 83 12.87 -12.09 -13.64
N ASN A 84 13.80 -12.45 -14.52
CA ASN A 84 14.51 -11.52 -15.40
C ASN A 84 13.80 -11.36 -16.75
N ASP A 85 12.73 -12.11 -16.99
CA ASP A 85 11.92 -12.01 -18.20
C ASP A 85 11.20 -10.65 -18.26
N SER A 86 10.88 -10.19 -19.46
CA SER A 86 10.10 -8.96 -19.65
C SER A 86 8.67 -9.10 -19.11
N VAL A 87 8.11 -10.31 -19.14
CA VAL A 87 6.82 -10.66 -18.57
C VAL A 87 6.87 -12.08 -18.03
N TRP A 88 6.25 -12.32 -16.88
CA TRP A 88 6.03 -13.66 -16.35
C TRP A 88 4.65 -13.76 -15.69
N SER A 89 4.16 -14.99 -15.50
CA SER A 89 2.99 -15.24 -14.67
C SER A 89 3.39 -15.06 -13.20
N CYS A 90 2.69 -14.18 -12.48
CA CYS A 90 2.99 -13.89 -11.08
C CYS A 90 2.75 -15.09 -10.15
N GLY A 91 2.13 -16.17 -10.64
CA GLY A 91 1.84 -17.39 -9.88
C GLY A 91 0.76 -17.26 -8.80
N GLU A 92 0.27 -16.05 -8.54
CA GLU A 92 -0.87 -15.81 -7.65
C GLU A 92 -2.14 -16.42 -8.25
N MET A 93 -2.93 -17.09 -7.41
CA MET A 93 -4.20 -17.75 -7.75
C MET A 93 -4.17 -18.91 -8.75
N GLN A 94 -3.03 -19.26 -9.37
CA GLN A 94 -2.95 -20.43 -10.23
C GLN A 94 -2.96 -21.71 -9.39
N SER A 95 -4.06 -22.46 -9.46
CA SER A 95 -4.20 -23.78 -8.86
C SER A 95 -3.27 -24.78 -9.55
N ASN A 96 -1.99 -24.85 -9.15
CA ASN A 96 -1.00 -25.85 -9.58
C ASN A 96 -0.83 -26.03 -11.11
N GLY A 97 -1.39 -25.13 -11.93
CA GLY A 97 -1.29 -25.15 -13.38
C GLY A 97 -0.01 -24.45 -13.78
N VAL A 98 0.83 -25.13 -14.57
CA VAL A 98 1.97 -24.47 -15.22
C VAL A 98 1.42 -23.67 -16.40
N ASP A 99 1.59 -22.35 -16.37
CA ASP A 99 1.33 -21.50 -17.53
C ASP A 99 2.24 -21.94 -18.69
N GLN A 100 1.64 -22.24 -19.85
CA GLN A 100 2.38 -22.79 -20.99
C GLN A 100 3.07 -21.70 -21.84
N ILE A 101 2.75 -20.43 -21.61
CA ILE A 101 3.25 -19.28 -22.36
C ILE A 101 4.28 -18.49 -21.54
N TYR A 102 4.00 -18.28 -20.26
CA TYR A 102 4.82 -17.48 -19.36
C TYR A 102 5.47 -18.34 -18.28
N ASN A 103 6.75 -18.09 -18.00
CA ASN A 103 7.38 -18.64 -16.80
C ASN A 103 6.61 -18.18 -15.55
N THR A 104 6.62 -18.99 -14.49
CA THR A 104 5.93 -18.66 -13.24
C THR A 104 6.94 -18.23 -12.17
N ALA A 105 6.71 -17.06 -11.56
CA ALA A 105 7.49 -16.57 -10.43
C ALA A 105 6.69 -15.52 -9.64
N ASN A 106 6.91 -15.41 -8.33
CA ASN A 106 6.33 -14.33 -7.52
C ASN A 106 6.75 -12.94 -8.05
N PRO A 107 6.03 -11.84 -7.76
CA PRO A 107 6.44 -10.50 -8.22
C PRO A 107 7.88 -10.12 -7.81
N CYS A 108 8.25 -10.39 -6.56
CA CYS A 108 9.60 -10.19 -6.07
C CYS A 108 10.20 -11.52 -5.61
N ARG A 109 11.48 -11.74 -5.92
CA ARG A 109 12.27 -12.80 -5.29
C ARG A 109 12.72 -12.39 -3.90
N ALA A 110 13.07 -11.12 -3.72
CA ALA A 110 13.53 -10.57 -2.45
C ALA A 110 13.09 -9.11 -2.27
N GLY A 111 12.96 -8.70 -1.00
CA GLY A 111 12.70 -7.32 -0.61
C GLY A 111 11.33 -6.79 -1.04
N SER A 112 10.32 -7.67 -1.15
CA SER A 112 8.96 -7.32 -1.55
C SER A 112 8.37 -6.26 -0.63
N GLN A 113 7.73 -5.25 -1.21
CA GLN A 113 6.82 -4.34 -0.51
C GLN A 113 5.82 -3.75 -1.51
N ILE A 114 4.57 -3.59 -1.10
CA ILE A 114 3.57 -2.88 -1.92
C ILE A 114 3.86 -1.37 -1.88
N VAL A 115 3.88 -0.76 -3.06
CA VAL A 115 4.07 0.69 -3.25
C VAL A 115 2.76 1.36 -3.69
N TYR A 116 1.97 0.68 -4.53
CA TYR A 116 0.70 1.20 -5.03
C TYR A 116 -0.26 0.06 -5.38
N ALA A 117 -1.55 0.36 -5.37
CA ALA A 117 -2.61 -0.55 -5.76
C ALA A 117 -3.74 0.23 -6.44
N TRP A 118 -4.30 -0.35 -7.48
CA TRP A 118 -5.44 0.17 -8.23
C TRP A 118 -6.49 -0.93 -8.42
N ALA A 119 -7.75 -0.58 -8.26
CA ALA A 119 -8.87 -1.47 -8.57
C ALA A 119 -10.11 -0.63 -8.92
N LYS A 120 -10.98 -1.21 -9.75
CA LYS A 120 -12.32 -0.68 -10.06
C LYS A 120 -12.37 0.80 -10.46
N ASP A 121 -11.56 1.20 -11.45
CA ASP A 121 -11.50 2.57 -11.98
C ASP A 121 -11.19 3.63 -10.92
N ALA A 122 -10.41 3.26 -9.91
CA ALA A 122 -9.90 4.19 -8.92
C ALA A 122 -9.19 5.39 -9.58
N PRO A 123 -9.38 6.61 -9.06
CA PRO A 123 -8.74 7.80 -9.60
C PRO A 123 -7.22 7.76 -9.41
N SER A 124 -6.54 8.73 -10.01
CA SER A 124 -5.10 8.93 -9.78
C SER A 124 -4.84 9.21 -8.29
N LEU A 125 -3.76 8.64 -7.75
CA LEU A 125 -3.30 8.92 -6.41
C LEU A 125 -2.15 9.92 -6.47
N GLN A 126 -2.36 11.11 -5.91
CA GLN A 126 -1.30 12.09 -5.68
C GLN A 126 -0.87 11.99 -4.22
N LEU A 127 0.42 11.83 -3.95
CA LEU A 127 0.94 11.86 -2.59
C LEU A 127 0.88 13.29 -2.04
N PRO A 128 0.84 13.47 -0.69
CA PRO A 128 0.89 14.79 -0.09
C PRO A 128 2.13 15.58 -0.54
N GLU A 129 2.04 16.91 -0.45
CA GLU A 129 3.16 17.78 -0.80
C GLU A 129 4.43 17.44 0.00
N GLY A 130 5.57 17.39 -0.69
CA GLY A 130 6.87 17.05 -0.11
C GLY A 130 7.04 15.57 0.29
N VAL A 131 6.09 14.69 -0.07
CA VAL A 131 6.14 13.25 0.20
C VAL A 131 6.46 12.47 -1.07
N GLY A 132 7.37 11.51 -0.98
CA GLY A 132 7.62 10.57 -2.09
C GLY A 132 8.20 9.23 -1.67
N PHE A 133 7.95 8.19 -2.45
CA PHE A 133 8.61 6.90 -2.29
C PHE A 133 10.02 6.97 -2.88
N LEU A 134 11.04 6.81 -2.03
CA LEU A 134 12.44 6.76 -2.47
C LEU A 134 12.72 5.43 -3.17
N ILE A 135 13.26 5.49 -4.39
CA ILE A 135 13.68 4.33 -5.20
C ILE A 135 15.08 4.56 -5.80
N GLY A 136 15.77 3.47 -6.16
CA GLY A 136 17.06 3.55 -6.87
C GLY A 136 18.26 3.51 -5.93
N LYS A 137 19.22 4.41 -6.13
CA LYS A 137 20.54 4.36 -5.45
C LYS A 137 20.43 4.22 -3.92
N ASP A 138 19.74 5.16 -3.27
CA ASP A 138 19.73 5.26 -1.80
C ASP A 138 18.54 4.51 -1.14
N SER A 139 17.85 3.64 -1.88
CA SER A 139 16.69 2.87 -1.39
C SER A 139 16.88 1.36 -1.54
N PRO A 140 16.30 0.52 -0.67
CA PRO A 140 16.26 -0.92 -0.88
C PRO A 140 15.45 -1.33 -2.13
N ILE A 141 14.60 -0.44 -2.65
CA ILE A 141 13.81 -0.67 -3.87
C ILE A 141 14.70 -0.42 -5.10
N LYS A 142 15.20 -1.51 -5.69
CA LYS A 142 16.04 -1.50 -6.90
C LYS A 142 15.24 -1.80 -8.17
N TYR A 143 14.08 -2.42 -8.01
CA TYR A 143 13.14 -2.72 -9.08
C TYR A 143 11.74 -2.32 -8.67
N LEU A 144 10.95 -1.92 -9.66
CA LEU A 144 9.50 -1.88 -9.53
C LEU A 144 8.93 -3.01 -10.37
N VAL A 145 7.95 -3.75 -9.84
CA VAL A 145 7.27 -4.82 -10.56
C VAL A 145 5.79 -4.51 -10.57
N LEU A 146 5.25 -4.28 -11.77
CA LEU A 146 3.83 -4.10 -12.01
C LEU A 146 3.20 -5.47 -12.20
N GLN A 147 2.21 -5.78 -11.39
CA GLN A 147 1.31 -6.92 -11.54
C GLN A 147 -0.05 -6.43 -12.05
N VAL A 148 -0.59 -7.10 -13.06
CA VAL A 148 -1.94 -6.86 -13.59
C VAL A 148 -2.72 -8.16 -13.54
N HIS A 149 -3.91 -8.11 -12.93
CA HIS A 149 -4.86 -9.21 -12.94
C HIS A 149 -5.89 -9.02 -14.07
N TYR A 150 -5.89 -9.95 -15.01
CA TYR A 150 -6.87 -10.10 -16.09
C TYR A 150 -7.91 -11.15 -15.72
N MET A 151 -9.14 -10.71 -15.44
CA MET A 151 -10.24 -11.62 -15.06
C MET A 151 -10.70 -12.51 -16.23
N HIS A 152 -10.57 -12.02 -17.47
CA HIS A 152 -11.05 -12.71 -18.66
C HIS A 152 -9.99 -12.81 -19.74
N LYS A 153 -9.95 -13.96 -20.42
CA LYS A 153 -9.14 -14.16 -21.60
C LYS A 153 -9.53 -13.23 -22.73
N PHE A 154 -8.55 -12.78 -23.48
CA PHE A 154 -8.72 -11.95 -24.65
C PHE A 154 -8.81 -12.80 -25.92
N PRO A 155 -9.54 -12.36 -26.95
CA PRO A 155 -9.47 -12.97 -28.28
C PRO A 155 -8.03 -13.09 -28.77
N VAL A 156 -7.73 -14.17 -29.49
CA VAL A 156 -6.41 -14.39 -30.08
C VAL A 156 -6.00 -13.17 -30.92
N GLY A 157 -4.78 -12.67 -30.71
CA GLY A 157 -4.23 -11.51 -31.42
C GLY A 157 -4.62 -10.14 -30.82
N LYS A 158 -5.49 -10.09 -29.80
CA LYS A 158 -5.76 -8.86 -29.04
C LYS A 158 -4.80 -8.75 -27.87
N THR A 159 -4.01 -7.67 -27.85
CA THR A 159 -3.05 -7.39 -26.78
C THR A 159 -3.51 -6.28 -25.83
N ASP A 160 -2.82 -6.15 -24.71
CA ASP A 160 -3.08 -5.14 -23.67
C ASP A 160 -1.77 -4.52 -23.16
N ASN A 161 -1.83 -3.22 -22.84
CA ASN A 161 -0.74 -2.46 -22.24
C ASN A 161 -1.18 -1.73 -20.97
N SER A 162 -2.12 -2.32 -20.22
CA SER A 162 -2.57 -1.77 -18.95
C SER A 162 -1.38 -1.58 -18.01
N GLY A 163 -1.41 -0.51 -17.23
CA GLY A 163 -0.33 -0.22 -16.28
C GLY A 163 -0.50 1.10 -15.55
N VAL A 164 0.62 1.72 -15.16
CA VAL A 164 0.63 2.92 -14.34
C VAL A 164 1.66 3.92 -14.86
N PHE A 165 1.22 5.16 -15.04
CA PHE A 165 2.09 6.30 -15.23
C PHE A 165 2.60 6.78 -13.86
N LEU A 166 3.90 6.66 -13.63
CA LEU A 166 4.55 7.06 -12.38
C LEU A 166 4.98 8.51 -12.48
N LYS A 167 4.43 9.38 -11.62
CA LYS A 167 4.96 10.73 -11.45
C LYS A 167 6.16 10.67 -10.53
N TYR A 168 7.30 11.19 -10.97
CA TYR A 168 8.52 11.14 -10.18
C TYR A 168 9.34 12.42 -10.29
N THR A 169 10.27 12.61 -9.36
CA THR A 169 11.28 13.68 -9.41
C THR A 169 12.63 13.16 -8.96
N LYS A 170 13.70 13.86 -9.35
CA LYS A 170 15.06 13.67 -8.81
C LYS A 170 15.34 14.60 -7.62
N THR A 171 14.49 15.60 -7.41
CA THR A 171 14.61 16.54 -6.28
C THR A 171 14.34 15.78 -4.99
N ARG A 172 15.23 15.94 -4.01
CA ARG A 172 15.10 15.30 -2.70
C ARG A 172 13.80 15.73 -2.01
N MET A 173 12.97 14.77 -1.63
CA MET A 173 11.77 15.02 -0.84
C MET A 173 12.11 15.04 0.66
N PRO A 174 11.57 16.00 1.44
CA PRO A 174 11.79 16.07 2.89
C PRO A 174 11.15 14.89 3.63
N ARG A 175 10.08 14.30 3.06
CA ARG A 175 9.33 13.20 3.65
C ARG A 175 9.38 11.96 2.78
N GLN A 176 9.77 10.84 3.36
CA GLN A 176 9.79 9.55 2.66
C GLN A 176 8.51 8.77 2.95
N ALA A 177 7.85 8.31 1.90
CA ALA A 177 6.66 7.46 2.02
C ALA A 177 7.04 5.99 2.24
N GLY A 178 6.21 5.29 3.01
CA GLY A 178 6.27 3.86 3.22
C GLY A 178 4.88 3.24 3.29
N VAL A 179 4.84 1.92 3.16
CA VAL A 179 3.64 1.11 3.42
C VAL A 179 3.99 0.06 4.46
N ILE A 180 3.15 -0.11 5.46
CA ILE A 180 3.15 -1.27 6.35
C ILE A 180 1.89 -2.08 6.07
N LEU A 181 2.05 -3.39 5.87
CA LEU A 181 0.95 -4.33 5.74
C LEU A 181 0.67 -4.99 7.08
N LEU A 182 -0.54 -4.80 7.59
CA LEU A 182 -1.12 -5.60 8.65
C LEU A 182 -1.88 -6.76 8.03
N GLY A 183 -1.43 -7.98 8.29
CA GLY A 183 -2.09 -9.20 7.84
C GLY A 183 -2.22 -10.22 8.97
N THR A 184 -3.01 -11.26 8.73
CA THR A 184 -3.17 -12.37 9.69
C THR A 184 -3.34 -13.69 8.98
N GLY A 185 -2.91 -14.76 9.64
CA GLY A 185 -3.15 -16.13 9.22
C GLY A 185 -4.50 -16.66 9.70
N GLY A 186 -4.61 -17.99 9.73
CA GLY A 186 -5.73 -18.66 10.38
C GLY A 186 -6.78 -19.21 9.43
N VAL A 187 -7.93 -19.56 9.99
CA VAL A 187 -9.03 -20.24 9.30
C VAL A 187 -10.38 -19.62 9.65
N ILE A 188 -11.32 -19.66 8.70
CA ILE A 188 -12.71 -19.24 8.87
C ILE A 188 -13.59 -20.51 8.81
N PRO A 189 -14.20 -20.94 9.93
CA PRO A 189 -15.03 -22.13 9.98
C PRO A 189 -16.23 -22.07 9.00
N ALA A 190 -16.73 -23.24 8.59
CA ALA A 190 -17.93 -23.34 7.76
C ALA A 190 -19.15 -22.73 8.47
N HIS A 191 -20.00 -22.03 7.72
CA HIS A 191 -21.24 -21.42 8.22
C HIS A 191 -21.06 -20.50 9.44
N ALA A 192 -19.93 -19.80 9.51
CA ALA A 192 -19.58 -18.94 10.64
C ALA A 192 -19.18 -17.54 10.20
N VAL A 193 -19.41 -16.58 11.11
CA VAL A 193 -18.74 -15.29 11.09
C VAL A 193 -17.49 -15.39 11.95
N GLU A 194 -16.36 -14.95 11.45
CA GLU A 194 -15.07 -15.00 12.15
C GLU A 194 -14.39 -13.63 12.16
N HIS A 195 -13.67 -13.34 13.23
CA HIS A 195 -12.90 -12.11 13.39
C HIS A 195 -11.41 -12.44 13.27
N MET A 196 -10.85 -12.09 12.12
CA MET A 196 -9.44 -12.31 11.83
C MET A 196 -8.66 -11.07 12.25
N GLU A 197 -7.78 -11.21 13.22
CA GLU A 197 -7.17 -10.08 13.92
C GLU A 197 -5.66 -10.09 13.82
N THR A 198 -5.07 -8.91 13.86
CA THR A 198 -3.62 -8.73 13.95
C THR A 198 -3.27 -7.48 14.74
N ALA A 199 -2.13 -7.51 15.43
CA ALA A 199 -1.58 -6.34 16.08
C ALA A 199 -0.05 -6.44 16.20
N CYS A 200 0.64 -5.30 16.07
CA CYS A 200 2.08 -5.21 16.32
C CYS A 200 2.44 -3.88 16.98
N THR A 201 3.20 -3.95 18.06
CA THR A 201 3.83 -2.78 18.67
C THR A 201 4.87 -2.15 17.74
N MET A 202 4.81 -0.84 17.61
CA MET A 202 5.82 -0.02 16.95
C MET A 202 7.11 -0.03 17.77
N ARG A 203 8.12 -0.73 17.28
CA ARG A 203 9.42 -0.86 17.98
C ARG A 203 10.48 0.12 17.49
N GLU A 204 10.38 0.59 16.26
CA GLU A 204 11.31 1.56 15.70
C GLU A 204 11.06 2.94 16.33
N ASP A 205 12.13 3.65 16.70
CA ASP A 205 12.06 5.03 17.19
C ASP A 205 11.85 6.00 16.02
N LYS A 206 10.63 5.97 15.47
CA LYS A 206 10.20 6.77 14.32
C LYS A 206 8.82 7.35 14.59
N VAL A 207 8.57 8.50 13.98
CA VAL A 207 7.26 9.15 14.00
C VAL A 207 6.61 8.98 12.63
N LEU A 208 5.57 8.17 12.55
CA LEU A 208 4.83 7.92 11.33
C LEU A 208 3.65 8.87 11.23
N HIS A 209 3.45 9.42 10.04
CA HIS A 209 2.28 10.24 9.73
C HIS A 209 1.42 9.49 8.71
N PRO A 210 0.35 8.82 9.16
CA PRO A 210 -0.51 8.07 8.27
C PRO A 210 -1.31 9.03 7.38
N PHE A 211 -1.53 8.65 6.12
CA PHE A 211 -2.28 9.50 5.18
C PHE A 211 -3.24 8.73 4.28
N ALA A 212 -3.02 7.43 4.05
CA ALA A 212 -3.96 6.62 3.32
C ALA A 212 -3.96 5.16 3.79
N PHE A 213 -5.05 4.44 3.52
CA PHE A 213 -5.17 3.02 3.80
C PHE A 213 -5.84 2.26 2.67
N ARG A 214 -5.55 0.96 2.55
CA ARG A 214 -6.24 0.04 1.64
C ARG A 214 -6.63 -1.22 2.39
N THR A 215 -7.83 -1.71 2.11
CA THR A 215 -8.35 -2.99 2.62
C THR A 215 -8.36 -4.03 1.51
N HIS A 216 -8.02 -5.28 1.82
CA HIS A 216 -8.11 -6.39 0.87
C HIS A 216 -8.50 -7.70 1.56
N THR A 217 -9.46 -8.38 0.95
CA THR A 217 -9.87 -9.76 1.20
C THR A 217 -10.25 -10.40 -0.13
N HIS A 218 -10.49 -11.71 -0.14
CA HIS A 218 -11.26 -12.37 -1.20
C HIS A 218 -12.75 -12.26 -0.88
N GLY A 219 -13.57 -13.26 -1.23
CA GLY A 219 -15.03 -13.15 -1.28
C GLY A 219 -15.79 -13.15 0.06
N LEU A 220 -15.18 -13.51 1.18
CA LEU A 220 -15.82 -13.66 2.49
C LEU A 220 -15.74 -12.39 3.34
N GLY A 221 -14.83 -11.47 3.03
CA GLY A 221 -14.66 -10.23 3.80
C GLY A 221 -15.83 -9.27 3.68
N THR A 222 -16.37 -8.87 4.84
CA THR A 222 -17.50 -7.92 4.93
C THR A 222 -17.06 -6.53 5.36
N VAL A 223 -16.11 -6.45 6.30
CA VAL A 223 -15.52 -5.22 6.83
C VAL A 223 -14.06 -5.48 7.16
N VAL A 224 -13.19 -4.53 6.80
CA VAL A 224 -11.83 -4.46 7.33
C VAL A 224 -11.64 -3.10 7.98
N SER A 225 -11.15 -3.11 9.21
CA SER A 225 -10.87 -1.92 10.01
C SER A 225 -9.43 -1.95 10.51
N GLY A 226 -8.80 -0.77 10.57
CA GLY A 226 -7.45 -0.58 11.09
C GLY A 226 -7.42 0.54 12.11
N TYR A 227 -6.63 0.33 13.15
CA TYR A 227 -6.52 1.18 14.33
C TYR A 227 -5.06 1.43 14.69
N VAL A 228 -4.83 2.56 15.35
CA VAL A 228 -3.68 2.74 16.24
C VAL A 228 -4.20 2.69 17.67
N VAL A 229 -3.51 1.94 18.53
CA VAL A 229 -3.84 1.78 19.94
C VAL A 229 -2.75 2.46 20.76
N HIS A 230 -3.15 3.49 21.49
CA HIS A 230 -2.30 4.15 22.48
C HIS A 230 -2.59 3.54 23.85
N GLN A 231 -1.66 2.71 24.34
CA GLN A 231 -1.81 2.09 25.65
C GLN A 231 -1.48 3.12 26.75
N LYS A 232 -2.39 3.26 27.71
CA LYS A 232 -2.27 4.22 28.82
C LYS A 232 -2.68 3.55 30.11
N GLU A 233 -2.15 4.01 31.24
CA GLU A 233 -2.55 3.53 32.58
C GLU A 233 -4.06 3.71 32.83
N SER A 234 -4.66 4.77 32.25
CA SER A 234 -6.10 5.04 32.34
C SER A 234 -6.98 4.14 31.46
N GLY A 235 -6.39 3.19 30.73
CA GLY A 235 -7.02 2.37 29.71
C GLY A 235 -6.69 2.82 28.29
N ASP A 236 -6.74 1.87 27.37
CA ASP A 236 -6.31 2.01 25.99
C ASP A 236 -7.21 2.98 25.22
N VAL A 237 -6.61 3.68 24.27
CA VAL A 237 -7.31 4.56 23.32
C VAL A 237 -7.14 3.99 21.93
N TRP A 238 -8.26 3.57 21.34
CA TRP A 238 -8.33 3.03 19.99
C TRP A 238 -8.74 4.13 19.01
N SER A 239 -7.78 4.57 18.19
CA SER A 239 -8.00 5.56 17.15
C SER A 239 -8.21 4.86 15.81
N LEU A 240 -9.39 5.04 15.21
CA LEU A 240 -9.72 4.46 13.91
C LEU A 240 -8.91 5.16 12.81
N LEU A 241 -8.02 4.42 12.16
CA LEU A 241 -7.28 4.88 10.99
C LEU A 241 -8.17 4.82 9.74
N GLY A 242 -8.92 3.74 9.58
CA GLY A 242 -9.83 3.59 8.46
C GLY A 242 -10.61 2.29 8.52
N LYS A 243 -11.80 2.29 7.91
CA LYS A 243 -12.61 1.07 7.73
C LYS A 243 -13.32 1.10 6.38
N LYS A 244 -13.44 -0.06 5.74
CA LYS A 244 -14.11 -0.20 4.44
C LYS A 244 -14.66 -1.61 4.23
N ASN A 245 -15.68 -1.72 3.38
CA ASN A 245 -16.07 -2.98 2.79
C ASN A 245 -14.99 -3.39 1.76
N PRO A 246 -14.28 -4.51 1.94
CA PRO A 246 -13.23 -4.92 1.01
C PRO A 246 -13.76 -5.38 -0.36
N GLN A 247 -15.08 -5.58 -0.52
CA GLN A 247 -15.70 -5.86 -1.82
C GLN A 247 -15.90 -4.62 -2.69
N LEU A 248 -15.73 -3.41 -2.13
CA LEU A 248 -15.71 -2.15 -2.88
C LEU A 248 -14.35 -1.93 -3.57
N PRO A 249 -14.16 -0.86 -4.40
CA PRO A 249 -12.86 -0.58 -5.01
C PRO A 249 -11.70 -0.63 -4.00
N GLN A 250 -10.80 -1.60 -4.14
CA GLN A 250 -9.70 -1.80 -3.19
C GLN A 250 -8.50 -0.89 -3.52
N MET A 251 -8.72 0.41 -3.44
CA MET A 251 -7.72 1.46 -3.61
C MET A 251 -7.24 2.01 -2.27
N PHE A 252 -6.28 2.93 -2.31
CA PHE A 252 -5.88 3.71 -1.15
C PHE A 252 -6.87 4.86 -0.91
N TYR A 253 -7.56 4.81 0.23
CA TYR A 253 -8.47 5.82 0.73
C TYR A 253 -7.77 6.74 1.74
N PRO A 254 -8.17 8.01 1.87
CA PRO A 254 -7.61 8.89 2.90
C PRO A 254 -7.90 8.35 4.31
N ILE A 255 -6.96 8.55 5.22
CA ILE A 255 -7.07 8.16 6.64
C ILE A 255 -8.11 9.04 7.37
N LEU A 256 -8.71 8.53 8.45
CA LEU A 256 -9.62 9.28 9.32
C LEU A 256 -8.89 10.02 10.45
N ASP A 257 -7.90 9.37 11.06
CA ASP A 257 -7.04 9.96 12.10
C ASP A 257 -5.62 10.16 11.56
N THR A 258 -5.20 11.43 11.47
CA THR A 258 -3.86 11.82 11.02
C THR A 258 -2.87 12.00 12.16
N SER A 259 -3.24 11.61 13.38
CA SER A 259 -2.37 11.70 14.56
C SER A 259 -1.08 10.90 14.33
N PRO A 260 0.08 11.43 14.75
CA PRO A 260 1.34 10.72 14.58
C PRO A 260 1.37 9.43 15.39
N ILE A 261 1.90 8.37 14.78
CA ILE A 261 2.10 7.06 15.39
C ILE A 261 3.58 6.98 15.80
N LYS A 262 3.84 6.63 17.05
CA LYS A 262 5.18 6.67 17.65
C LYS A 262 5.60 5.31 18.17
N GLN A 263 6.87 5.20 18.56
CA GLN A 263 7.37 4.03 19.28
C GLN A 263 6.50 3.71 20.51
N GLY A 264 6.16 2.44 20.70
CA GLY A 264 5.30 1.96 21.77
C GLY A 264 3.81 1.91 21.42
N ASP A 265 3.35 2.67 20.42
CA ASP A 265 1.97 2.54 19.93
C ASP A 265 1.77 1.18 19.25
N VAL A 266 0.54 0.67 19.22
CA VAL A 266 0.23 -0.62 18.58
C VAL A 266 -0.63 -0.40 17.34
N LEU A 267 -0.14 -0.86 16.19
CA LEU A 267 -0.96 -0.93 14.98
C LEU A 267 -1.79 -2.21 15.03
N ALA A 268 -3.10 -2.11 14.83
CA ALA A 268 -4.02 -3.24 14.89
C ALA A 268 -5.00 -3.23 13.71
N ALA A 269 -5.37 -4.40 13.19
CA ALA A 269 -6.42 -4.52 12.19
C ALA A 269 -7.30 -5.75 12.43
N ARG A 270 -8.59 -5.63 12.07
CA ARG A 270 -9.58 -6.71 12.10
C ARG A 270 -10.29 -6.83 10.76
N CYS A 271 -10.37 -8.05 10.25
CA CYS A 271 -11.27 -8.42 9.16
C CYS A 271 -12.44 -9.22 9.72
N THR A 272 -13.66 -8.80 9.39
CA THR A 272 -14.87 -9.57 9.69
C THR A 272 -15.23 -10.39 8.46
N MET A 273 -15.14 -11.71 8.59
CA MET A 273 -15.39 -12.67 7.52
C MET A 273 -16.74 -13.34 7.73
N ASN A 274 -17.51 -13.55 6.66
CA ASN A 274 -18.75 -14.32 6.69
C ASN A 274 -18.64 -15.52 5.75
N ASN A 275 -18.33 -16.70 6.30
CA ASN A 275 -18.21 -17.92 5.53
C ASN A 275 -19.57 -18.63 5.42
N THR A 276 -20.25 -18.41 4.30
CA THR A 276 -21.50 -19.10 3.98
C THR A 276 -21.30 -20.50 3.37
N ARG A 277 -20.04 -20.89 3.11
CA ARG A 277 -19.69 -22.18 2.49
C ARG A 277 -19.81 -23.32 3.50
N SER A 278 -19.92 -24.54 2.98
CA SER A 278 -20.01 -25.79 3.77
C SER A 278 -18.65 -26.35 4.20
N HIS A 279 -17.56 -25.63 3.98
CA HIS A 279 -16.20 -26.03 4.36
C HIS A 279 -15.45 -24.84 4.97
N THR A 280 -14.46 -25.17 5.80
CA THR A 280 -13.52 -24.20 6.36
C THR A 280 -12.65 -23.61 5.27
N VAL A 281 -12.46 -22.29 5.30
CA VAL A 281 -11.57 -21.56 4.37
C VAL A 281 -10.34 -21.10 5.14
N SER A 282 -9.15 -21.32 4.58
CA SER A 282 -7.88 -20.91 5.17
C SER A 282 -7.34 -19.64 4.50
N ILE A 283 -6.43 -18.94 5.17
CA ILE A 283 -5.65 -17.89 4.51
C ILE A 283 -4.75 -18.49 3.44
N GLY A 284 -4.77 -17.91 2.24
CA GLY A 284 -4.03 -18.37 1.08
C GLY A 284 -4.14 -17.41 -0.10
N SER A 285 -3.51 -17.75 -1.21
CA SER A 285 -3.36 -16.86 -2.36
C SER A 285 -4.37 -17.10 -3.48
N THR A 286 -5.27 -18.08 -3.37
CA THR A 286 -6.24 -18.38 -4.42
C THR A 286 -7.63 -17.85 -4.10
N ASN A 287 -8.50 -17.75 -5.11
CA ASN A 287 -9.91 -17.37 -4.94
C ASN A 287 -10.73 -18.35 -4.06
N ASN A 288 -10.21 -19.57 -3.85
CA ASN A 288 -10.79 -20.55 -2.94
C ASN A 288 -10.36 -20.31 -1.49
N ASP A 289 -9.22 -19.64 -1.29
CA ASP A 289 -8.69 -19.23 0.00
C ASP A 289 -9.19 -17.82 0.38
N GLU A 290 -8.72 -17.30 1.51
CA GLU A 290 -8.93 -15.91 1.93
C GLU A 290 -7.64 -15.13 2.18
N MET A 291 -7.79 -13.80 2.26
CA MET A 291 -6.79 -12.89 2.77
C MET A 291 -7.43 -11.90 3.74
N CYS A 292 -6.66 -11.44 4.72
CA CYS A 292 -7.05 -10.33 5.58
C CYS A 292 -5.90 -9.34 5.63
N ASN A 293 -6.01 -8.27 4.85
CA ASN A 293 -4.93 -7.30 4.66
C ASN A 293 -5.44 -5.86 4.87
N PHE A 294 -4.77 -5.13 5.77
CA PHE A 294 -4.89 -3.69 5.94
C PHE A 294 -3.53 -3.03 5.65
N TYR A 295 -3.46 -2.28 4.56
CA TYR A 295 -2.26 -1.55 4.16
C TYR A 295 -2.36 -0.12 4.68
N LEU A 296 -1.35 0.32 5.42
CA LEU A 296 -1.25 1.70 5.89
C LEU A 296 -0.12 2.41 5.16
N MET A 297 -0.47 3.45 4.40
CA MET A 297 0.47 4.40 3.83
C MET A 297 0.76 5.50 4.84
N TYR A 298 2.04 5.74 5.08
CA TYR A 298 2.53 6.77 5.98
C TYR A 298 3.76 7.46 5.38
N TRP A 299 4.13 8.60 5.93
CA TRP A 299 5.44 9.21 5.68
C TRP A 299 6.19 9.47 6.98
N VAL A 300 7.51 9.58 6.86
CA VAL A 300 8.42 9.99 7.94
C VAL A 300 9.18 11.24 7.50
N GLU A 301 9.46 12.14 8.44
CA GLU A 301 10.16 13.40 8.19
C GLU A 301 11.67 13.22 8.40
N ASN A 302 12.48 13.57 7.40
CA ASN A 302 13.96 13.50 7.48
C ASN A 302 14.56 12.15 7.92
N ASP A 303 13.81 11.06 7.75
CA ASP A 303 14.20 9.69 8.10
C ASP A 303 13.86 8.72 6.94
N THR A 304 14.16 7.45 7.15
CA THR A 304 13.83 6.32 6.29
C THR A 304 12.53 5.66 6.75
N PRO A 305 11.68 5.15 5.83
CA PRO A 305 10.50 4.37 6.20
C PRO A 305 10.85 3.18 7.09
N LEU A 306 9.85 2.57 7.73
CA LEU A 306 10.05 1.43 8.63
C LEU A 306 10.86 0.31 7.96
N GLU A 307 11.76 -0.31 8.70
CA GLU A 307 12.36 -1.58 8.31
C GLU A 307 11.33 -2.70 8.37
N GLN A 308 10.45 -2.68 9.38
CA GLN A 308 9.33 -3.60 9.49
C GLN A 308 8.24 -3.27 8.44
N LYS A 309 8.22 -4.01 7.33
CA LYS A 309 7.21 -3.87 6.26
C LYS A 309 5.91 -4.64 6.53
N TYR A 310 5.97 -5.63 7.41
CA TYR A 310 4.88 -6.57 7.64
C TYR A 310 4.60 -6.69 9.14
N CYS A 311 3.32 -6.68 9.48
CA CYS A 311 2.80 -6.99 10.79
C CYS A 311 1.85 -8.19 10.65
N PHE A 312 2.32 -9.36 11.06
CA PHE A 312 1.56 -10.61 10.94
C PHE A 312 1.42 -11.31 12.28
N THR A 313 0.22 -11.82 12.50
CA THR A 313 -0.11 -12.70 13.64
C THR A 313 -0.72 -14.00 13.11
N PRO A 314 -0.76 -15.07 13.93
CA PRO A 314 -1.26 -16.37 13.49
C PRO A 314 -2.76 -16.42 13.12
N GLY A 315 -3.55 -15.47 13.61
CA GLY A 315 -5.02 -15.42 13.46
C GLY A 315 -5.77 -16.62 14.10
N PRO A 316 -7.07 -16.75 13.82
CA PRO A 316 -7.92 -17.80 14.37
C PRO A 316 -7.45 -19.23 14.03
N PRO A 317 -7.56 -20.20 14.96
CA PRO A 317 -8.09 -20.05 16.31
C PRO A 317 -7.04 -19.62 17.36
N TYR A 318 -5.82 -19.29 16.94
CA TYR A 318 -4.67 -19.14 17.83
C TYR A 318 -4.43 -17.72 18.33
N TYR A 319 -5.00 -16.72 17.66
CA TYR A 319 -4.81 -15.32 18.00
C TYR A 319 -6.11 -14.54 17.86
N TYR A 320 -6.42 -13.82 18.93
CA TYR A 320 -7.46 -12.81 19.02
C TYR A 320 -6.92 -11.63 19.84
N TRP A 321 -7.41 -10.41 19.64
CA TRP A 321 -7.02 -9.23 20.42
C TRP A 321 -7.24 -9.43 21.92
N THR A 322 -8.28 -10.16 22.32
CA THR A 322 -8.55 -10.50 23.72
C THR A 322 -7.49 -11.40 24.37
N GLN A 323 -6.65 -12.05 23.56
CA GLN A 323 -5.58 -12.97 23.98
C GLN A 323 -4.19 -12.44 23.57
N ALA A 324 -4.13 -11.21 23.05
CA ALA A 324 -2.89 -10.60 22.60
C ALA A 324 -1.97 -10.30 23.78
N ARG A 325 -0.65 -10.38 23.56
CA ARG A 325 0.36 -10.16 24.62
C ARG A 325 0.36 -8.74 25.16
N GLU A 326 -0.12 -7.81 24.34
CA GLU A 326 -0.33 -6.41 24.63
C GLU A 326 -1.37 -6.19 25.75
N ASN A 327 -2.19 -7.21 26.08
CA ASN A 327 -3.24 -7.15 27.11
C ASN A 327 -4.22 -6.00 26.88
N PHE A 328 -4.75 -5.93 25.66
CA PHE A 328 -5.67 -4.88 25.26
C PHE A 328 -6.90 -4.79 26.17
N ASN A 329 -7.33 -3.55 26.43
CA ASN A 329 -8.61 -3.24 27.04
C ASN A 329 -9.42 -2.29 26.14
N ARG A 330 -10.72 -2.14 26.43
CA ARG A 330 -11.65 -1.29 25.64
C ARG A 330 -11.63 -1.59 24.14
N ILE A 331 -11.54 -2.87 23.80
CA ILE A 331 -11.56 -3.33 22.41
C ILE A 331 -12.88 -2.88 21.76
N PRO A 332 -12.84 -2.18 20.60
CA PRO A 332 -14.04 -1.68 19.93
C PRO A 332 -14.68 -2.78 19.08
N ASP A 333 -15.16 -3.84 19.73
CA ASP A 333 -15.59 -5.07 19.04
C ASP A 333 -16.69 -4.83 18.00
N LEU A 334 -17.70 -4.04 18.35
CA LEU A 334 -18.82 -3.75 17.47
C LEU A 334 -18.40 -2.81 16.33
N GLU A 335 -17.69 -1.73 16.65
CA GLU A 335 -17.28 -0.71 15.68
C GLU A 335 -16.25 -1.25 14.68
N ALA A 336 -15.37 -2.16 15.11
CA ALA A 336 -14.38 -2.80 14.25
C ALA A 336 -15.02 -3.76 13.22
N SER A 337 -16.22 -4.25 13.49
CA SER A 337 -16.93 -5.26 12.70
C SER A 337 -18.16 -4.73 11.96
N THR A 338 -18.44 -3.42 12.02
CA THR A 338 -19.60 -2.78 11.38
C THR A 338 -19.20 -1.55 10.54
N LEU A 339 -19.92 -1.31 9.44
CA LEU A 339 -19.68 -0.19 8.52
C LEU A 339 -20.47 1.07 8.89
#